data_AF-A0A8J4A651-F1
#
_entry.id   AF-A0A8J4A651-F1
#
_cell.length_a   1.000
_cell.length_b   1.000
_cell.length_c   1.000
_cell.angle_alpha   90.00
_cell.angle_beta   90.00
_cell.angle_gamma   90.00
#
_symmetry.space_group_name_H-M   'P 1'
#
loop_
_entity.id
_entity.type
_entity.pdbx_description
1 polymer ?
#
loop_
_entity_poly.entity_id
_entity_poly.type
_entity_poly.pdbx_seq_one_letter_code
_entity_poly.pdbx_strand_id
1 'polypeptide(L)'
;MVVVRPVDRGVRPGAGGTLTVSRGPVAVRRFLESTLEGLDVREPSRADRCSVHRDGSVLHLVGDIDIGNWSMLRERVAAEIGAGVRTLDLTAVRYFGAAGVRVVLDARPSGGTLTVRCAPAVYRVMRISDLLDEEGLVVTDAAVERGGE
;
A
#
# COMPACT_ATOMS: atom_id res chain seq x y z
N MET A 1 13.25 -1.71 29.99
CA MET A 1 14.48 -2.31 30.53
C MET A 1 14.66 -3.64 29.83
N VAL A 2 15.59 -3.74 28.87
CA VAL A 2 15.84 -4.98 28.13
C VAL A 2 17.20 -5.49 28.55
N VAL A 3 17.22 -6.70 29.12
CA VAL A 3 18.46 -7.39 29.51
C VAL A 3 18.85 -8.29 28.33
N VAL A 4 19.97 -7.97 27.70
CA VAL A 4 20.55 -8.77 26.61
C VAL A 4 21.68 -9.61 27.21
N ARG A 5 21.63 -10.94 27.01
CA ARG A 5 22.75 -11.83 27.31
C ARG A 5 23.48 -12.19 26.02
N PRO A 6 24.82 -12.21 26.02
CA PRO A 6 25.60 -12.57 24.84
C PRO A 6 25.41 -14.05 24.51
N VAL A 7 25.21 -14.33 23.22
CA VAL A 7 25.28 -15.68 22.65
C VAL A 7 26.74 -15.93 22.28
N ASP A 8 27.35 -16.90 22.96
CA ASP A 8 28.73 -17.33 22.70
C ASP A 8 28.88 -17.85 21.27
N ARG A 9 29.65 -17.13 20.46
CA ARG A 9 30.31 -17.69 19.27
C ARG A 9 31.77 -17.25 19.30
N GLY A 10 32.65 -18.24 19.27
CA GLY A 10 34.05 -18.12 19.61
C GLY A 10 34.78 -17.02 18.87
N VAL A 11 35.19 -16.00 19.62
CA VAL A 11 36.22 -15.03 19.23
C VAL A 11 37.31 -15.11 20.30
N ARG A 12 38.55 -15.35 19.86
CA ARG A 12 39.71 -15.42 20.76
C ARG A 12 39.98 -14.05 21.41
N PRO A 13 40.33 -13.99 22.72
CA PRO A 13 40.53 -12.72 23.40
C PRO A 13 41.94 -12.18 23.11
N GLY A 14 42.01 -10.96 22.59
CA GLY A 14 43.26 -10.20 22.44
C GLY A 14 43.09 -8.80 23.00
N ALA A 15 43.74 -8.55 24.14
CA ALA A 15 44.10 -7.26 24.75
C ALA A 15 42.96 -6.27 25.07
N GLY A 16 42.80 -6.02 26.37
CA GLY A 16 41.86 -5.04 26.92
C GLY A 16 42.13 -3.61 26.42
N GLY A 17 41.08 -3.00 25.87
CA GLY A 17 40.99 -1.58 25.63
C GLY A 17 39.71 -1.04 26.25
N THR A 18 39.83 -0.11 27.20
CA THR A 18 38.72 0.68 27.72
C THR A 18 38.31 1.69 26.64
N LEU A 19 37.09 1.57 26.10
CA LEU A 19 36.53 2.51 25.12
C LEU A 19 35.72 3.59 25.84
N THR A 20 36.28 4.80 25.92
CA THR A 20 35.56 6.00 26.35
C THR A 20 34.83 6.61 25.15
N VAL A 21 33.49 6.57 25.15
CA VAL A 21 32.68 7.17 24.07
C VAL A 21 32.36 8.62 24.45
N SER A 22 32.99 9.57 23.75
CA SER A 22 32.65 10.99 23.85
C SER A 22 31.36 11.30 23.07
N ARG A 23 30.46 12.05 23.70
CA ARG A 23 29.17 12.46 23.13
C ARG A 23 29.38 13.51 22.04
N GLY A 24 29.21 13.10 20.79
CA GLY A 24 29.08 13.99 19.63
C GLY A 24 28.04 13.44 18.63
N PRO A 25 27.22 14.29 17.99
CA PRO A 25 26.05 13.86 17.20
C PRO A 25 26.38 13.15 15.87
N VAL A 26 27.66 12.93 15.56
CA VAL A 26 28.10 12.35 14.27
C VAL A 26 28.49 10.87 14.41
N ALA A 27 28.74 10.36 15.62
CA ALA A 27 29.20 8.98 15.85
C ALA A 27 28.09 7.95 16.10
N VAL A 28 26.82 8.37 16.17
CA VAL A 28 25.66 7.46 16.37
C VAL A 28 25.28 6.74 15.07
N ARG A 29 25.70 7.25 13.91
CA ARG A 29 25.30 6.69 12.61
C ARG A 29 26.03 5.39 12.26
N ARG A 30 27.29 5.23 12.65
CA ARG A 30 28.09 4.03 12.28
C ARG A 30 27.97 2.85 13.24
N PHE A 31 27.48 3.05 14.47
CA PHE A 31 27.35 1.94 15.43
C PHE A 31 25.97 1.26 15.38
N LEU A 32 24.95 1.96 14.88
CA LEU A 32 23.62 1.36 14.64
C LEU A 32 23.57 0.49 13.38
N GLU A 33 24.53 0.64 12.47
CA GLU A 33 24.58 -0.15 11.23
C GLU A 33 25.16 -1.56 11.42
N SER A 34 25.93 -1.84 12.49
CA SER A 34 26.57 -3.15 12.68
C SER A 34 25.84 -4.12 13.63
N THR A 35 24.70 -3.72 14.20
CA THR A 35 23.95 -4.55 15.18
C THR A 35 22.54 -4.92 14.68
N LEU A 36 22.30 -4.82 13.37
CA LEU A 36 21.05 -5.23 12.71
C LEU A 36 21.25 -6.30 11.63
N GLU A 37 22.43 -6.92 11.57
CA GLU A 37 22.60 -8.15 10.80
C GLU A 37 22.19 -9.35 11.67
N GLY A 38 20.94 -9.81 11.51
CA GLY A 38 20.53 -11.13 11.98
C GLY A 38 19.35 -11.22 12.95
N LEU A 39 18.57 -10.15 13.12
CA LEU A 39 17.23 -10.29 13.70
C LEU A 39 16.23 -10.52 12.56
N ASP A 40 15.84 -11.79 12.36
CA ASP A 40 14.70 -12.17 11.53
C ASP A 40 13.41 -11.79 12.25
N VAL A 41 13.17 -10.48 12.35
CA VAL A 41 11.84 -9.94 12.57
C VAL A 41 11.15 -10.06 11.22
N ARG A 42 10.50 -11.20 10.97
CA ARG A 42 9.47 -11.30 9.94
C ARG A 42 8.32 -10.40 10.35
N GLU A 43 8.47 -9.10 10.06
CA GLU A 43 7.33 -8.21 9.90
C GLU A 43 6.36 -8.90 8.94
N PRO A 44 5.04 -8.91 9.22
CA PRO A 44 4.07 -9.44 8.27
C PRO A 44 4.37 -8.78 6.94
N SER A 45 4.77 -9.58 5.95
CA SER A 45 5.22 -9.06 4.66
C SER A 45 4.13 -8.15 4.13
N ARG A 46 4.49 -6.95 3.65
CA ARG A 46 3.60 -5.95 3.05
C ARG A 46 2.65 -6.48 1.94
N ALA A 47 2.77 -7.76 1.57
CA ALA A 47 2.03 -8.47 0.55
C ALA A 47 0.51 -8.58 0.76
N ASP A 48 -0.03 -8.36 1.97
CA ASP A 48 -1.46 -8.59 2.26
C ASP A 48 -2.32 -7.31 2.37
N ARG A 49 -1.85 -6.16 1.87
CA ARG A 49 -2.67 -4.94 1.96
C ARG A 49 -3.71 -4.85 0.86
N CYS A 50 -3.33 -4.93 -0.41
CA CYS A 50 -4.28 -4.94 -1.53
C CYS A 50 -3.70 -5.72 -2.69
N SER A 51 -4.41 -6.75 -3.17
CA SER A 51 -4.03 -7.51 -4.36
C SER A 51 -4.74 -6.97 -5.60
N VAL A 52 -4.07 -7.10 -6.75
CA VAL A 52 -4.55 -6.60 -8.03
C VAL A 52 -4.60 -7.77 -9.01
N HIS A 53 -5.77 -8.00 -9.62
CA HIS A 53 -5.97 -9.06 -10.60
C HIS A 53 -6.76 -8.53 -11.80
N ARG A 54 -6.32 -8.86 -13.01
CA ARG A 54 -7.01 -8.47 -14.25
C ARG A 54 -7.75 -9.66 -14.83
N ASP A 55 -9.02 -9.45 -15.13
CA ASP A 55 -9.87 -10.36 -15.88
C ASP A 55 -10.44 -9.63 -17.12
N GLY A 56 -9.85 -9.89 -18.28
CA GLY A 56 -10.20 -9.21 -19.53
C GLY A 56 -10.04 -7.69 -19.45
N SER A 57 -11.16 -6.97 -19.52
CA SER A 57 -11.22 -5.49 -19.42
C SER A 57 -11.49 -4.98 -18.01
N VAL A 58 -11.58 -5.87 -17.01
CA VAL A 58 -11.86 -5.56 -15.62
C VAL A 58 -10.60 -5.72 -14.78
N LEU A 59 -10.33 -4.75 -13.90
CA LEU A 59 -9.27 -4.82 -12.92
C LEU A 59 -9.87 -4.89 -11.51
N HIS A 60 -9.68 -6.00 -10.84
CA HIS A 60 -10.16 -6.24 -9.49
C HIS A 60 -9.10 -5.86 -8.46
N LEU A 61 -9.48 -5.04 -7.49
CA LEU A 61 -8.68 -4.72 -6.32
C LEU A 61 -9.34 -5.34 -5.09
N VAL A 62 -8.57 -6.08 -4.31
CA VAL A 62 -9.06 -6.82 -3.14
C VAL A 62 -8.21 -6.46 -1.93
N GLY A 63 -8.84 -5.97 -0.86
CA GLY A 63 -8.15 -5.60 0.38
C GLY A 63 -8.31 -4.12 0.76
N ASP A 64 -7.26 -3.51 1.28
CA ASP A 64 -7.24 -2.18 1.89
C ASP A 64 -6.31 -1.25 1.10
N ILE A 65 -6.82 -0.08 0.74
CA ILE A 65 -6.04 0.97 0.05
C ILE A 65 -5.73 2.10 1.04
N ASP A 66 -4.47 2.20 1.43
CA ASP A 66 -4.00 3.12 2.47
C ASP A 66 -2.75 3.91 2.04
N ILE A 67 -2.28 4.78 2.94
CA ILE A 67 -1.10 5.62 2.68
C ILE A 67 0.20 4.82 2.45
N GLY A 68 0.26 3.57 2.91
CA GLY A 68 1.42 2.69 2.75
C GLY A 68 1.49 1.95 1.41
N ASN A 69 0.40 1.86 0.65
CA ASN A 69 0.38 1.12 -0.62
C ASN A 69 -0.14 1.88 -1.85
N TRP A 70 -0.74 3.06 -1.68
CA TRP A 70 -1.40 3.78 -2.78
C TRP A 70 -0.49 4.13 -3.96
N SER A 71 0.79 4.45 -3.75
CA SER A 71 1.71 4.84 -4.83
C SER A 71 1.96 3.69 -5.80
N MET A 72 2.23 2.50 -5.25
CA MET A 72 2.39 1.26 -6.01
C MET A 72 1.09 0.90 -6.74
N LEU A 73 -0.06 0.99 -6.06
CA LEU A 73 -1.36 0.72 -6.67
C LEU A 73 -1.66 1.69 -7.81
N ARG A 74 -1.37 2.98 -7.64
CA ARG A 74 -1.54 4.00 -8.68
C ARG A 74 -0.77 3.62 -9.95
N GLU A 75 0.52 3.30 -9.83
CA GLU A 75 1.33 2.91 -10.99
C GLU A 75 0.79 1.66 -11.68
N ARG A 76 0.38 0.66 -10.88
CA ARG A 76 -0.18 -0.58 -11.43
C ARG A 76 -1.51 -0.36 -12.14
N VAL A 77 -2.43 0.39 -11.54
CA VAL A 77 -3.75 0.70 -12.11
C VAL A 77 -3.59 1.49 -13.41
N ALA A 78 -2.72 2.51 -13.42
CA ALA A 78 -2.46 3.30 -14.62
C ALA A 78 -1.92 2.44 -15.78
N ALA A 79 -0.99 1.53 -15.49
CA ALA A 79 -0.44 0.62 -16.50
C ALA A 79 -1.53 -0.28 -17.12
N GLU A 80 -2.42 -0.84 -16.29
CA GLU A 80 -3.48 -1.72 -16.77
C GLU A 80 -4.55 -0.98 -17.59
N ILE A 81 -4.86 0.27 -17.22
CA ILE A 81 -5.77 1.14 -17.99
C ILE A 81 -5.14 1.50 -19.35
N GLY A 82 -3.84 1.80 -19.37
CA GLY A 82 -3.08 1.95 -20.61
C GLY A 82 -3.11 0.68 -21.48
N ALA A 83 -3.17 -0.49 -20.86
CA ALA A 83 -3.30 -1.79 -21.52
C ALA A 83 -4.76 -2.19 -21.85
N GLY A 84 -5.71 -1.26 -21.76
CA GLY A 84 -7.08 -1.46 -22.24
C GLY A 84 -8.10 -1.87 -21.18
N VAL A 85 -7.77 -1.84 -19.89
CA VAL A 85 -8.79 -1.93 -18.83
C VAL A 85 -9.77 -0.77 -18.95
N ARG A 86 -11.06 -1.07 -18.76
CA ARG A 86 -12.18 -0.13 -18.82
C ARG A 86 -13.05 -0.15 -17.56
N THR A 87 -12.89 -1.15 -16.71
CA THR A 87 -13.62 -1.27 -15.46
C THR A 87 -12.66 -1.50 -14.30
N LEU A 88 -12.82 -0.72 -13.24
CA LEU A 88 -12.16 -0.91 -11.95
C LEU A 88 -13.17 -1.46 -10.95
N ASP A 89 -12.95 -2.69 -10.49
CA ASP A 89 -13.80 -3.34 -9.50
C ASP A 89 -13.18 -3.22 -8.10
N LEU A 90 -13.82 -2.40 -7.28
CA LEU A 90 -13.49 -2.10 -5.89
C LEU A 90 -14.49 -2.75 -4.92
N THR A 91 -15.31 -3.71 -5.36
CA THR A 91 -16.34 -4.33 -4.52
C THR A 91 -15.77 -5.17 -3.38
N ALA A 92 -14.54 -5.64 -3.53
CA ALA A 92 -13.81 -6.40 -2.51
C ALA A 92 -12.80 -5.54 -1.73
N VAL A 93 -12.85 -4.21 -1.89
CA VAL A 93 -12.04 -3.28 -1.10
C VAL A 93 -12.75 -2.98 0.23
N ARG A 94 -12.06 -3.20 1.35
CA ARG A 94 -12.62 -3.03 2.71
C ARG A 94 -12.30 -1.67 3.31
N TYR A 95 -11.11 -1.12 3.02
CA TYR A 95 -10.70 0.22 3.43
C TYR A 95 -10.34 1.10 2.23
N PHE A 96 -10.95 2.29 2.18
CA PHE A 96 -10.76 3.26 1.10
C PHE A 96 -10.88 4.68 1.66
N GLY A 97 -9.73 5.35 1.82
CA GLY A 97 -9.65 6.75 2.27
C GLY A 97 -9.14 7.69 1.17
N ALA A 98 -8.53 8.81 1.57
CA ALA A 98 -7.93 9.77 0.63
C ALA A 98 -6.89 9.12 -0.32
N ALA A 99 -6.19 8.09 0.14
CA ALA A 99 -5.24 7.34 -0.66
C ALA A 99 -5.93 6.59 -1.82
N GLY A 100 -7.09 5.98 -1.55
CA GLY A 100 -7.91 5.34 -2.58
C GLY A 100 -8.49 6.35 -3.57
N VAL A 101 -9.00 7.48 -3.07
CA VAL A 101 -9.50 8.58 -3.92
C VAL A 101 -8.42 9.03 -4.90
N ARG A 102 -7.19 9.21 -4.42
CA ARG A 102 -6.04 9.57 -5.25
C ARG A 102 -5.78 8.54 -6.37
N VAL A 103 -5.82 7.25 -6.03
CA VAL A 103 -5.63 6.16 -7.02
C VAL A 103 -6.67 6.25 -8.13
N VAL A 104 -7.94 6.47 -7.80
CA VAL A 104 -9.02 6.53 -8.80
C VAL A 104 -8.96 7.81 -9.64
N LEU A 105 -8.67 8.97 -9.04
CA LEU A 105 -8.50 10.22 -9.80
C LEU A 105 -7.34 10.14 -10.81
N ASP A 106 -6.23 9.52 -10.40
CA ASP A 106 -5.04 9.37 -11.24
C ASP A 106 -5.19 8.24 -12.28
N ALA A 107 -6.16 7.35 -12.10
CA ALA A 107 -6.48 6.24 -13.01
C ALA A 107 -7.29 6.66 -14.24
N ARG A 108 -7.78 7.91 -14.28
CA ARG A 108 -8.62 8.37 -15.40
C ARG A 108 -7.88 8.27 -16.73
N PRO A 109 -8.49 7.64 -17.76
CA PRO A 109 -7.88 7.61 -19.08
C PRO A 109 -7.87 9.02 -19.67
N SER A 110 -6.86 9.35 -20.49
CA SER A 110 -6.80 10.64 -21.19
C SER A 110 -7.90 10.82 -22.25
N GLY A 111 -8.72 9.80 -22.48
CA GLY A 111 -9.90 9.82 -23.33
C GLY A 111 -10.78 8.61 -23.06
N GLY A 112 -12.10 8.83 -23.10
CA GLY A 112 -13.10 7.82 -22.80
C GLY A 112 -13.48 7.77 -21.32
N THR A 113 -14.16 6.70 -20.93
CA THR A 113 -14.76 6.54 -19.61
C THR A 113 -14.19 5.33 -18.90
N LEU A 114 -13.85 5.48 -17.62
CA LEU A 114 -13.55 4.38 -16.71
C LEU A 114 -14.78 4.12 -15.83
N THR A 115 -15.33 2.91 -15.92
CA THR A 115 -16.38 2.48 -15.00
C THR A 115 -15.76 2.01 -13.69
N VAL A 116 -16.25 2.51 -12.56
CA VAL A 116 -15.79 2.12 -11.22
C VAL A 116 -16.94 1.49 -10.48
N ARG A 117 -16.86 0.19 -10.25
CA ARG A 117 -17.84 -0.56 -9.46
C ARG A 117 -17.33 -0.67 -8.04
N CYS A 118 -18.13 -0.34 -7.04
CA CYS A 118 -17.61 -0.27 -5.68
C CYS A 118 -18.58 -0.77 -4.61
N ALA A 119 -18.02 -1.17 -3.47
CA ALA A 119 -18.79 -1.50 -2.28
C ALA A 119 -19.48 -0.24 -1.71
N PRO A 120 -20.63 -0.37 -1.01
CA PRO A 120 -21.37 0.78 -0.50
C PRO A 120 -20.57 1.75 0.40
N ALA A 121 -19.58 1.22 1.14
CA ALA A 121 -18.67 2.05 1.93
C ALA A 121 -17.75 2.91 1.05
N VAL A 122 -17.14 2.30 0.02
CA VAL A 122 -16.28 2.98 -0.96
C VAL A 122 -17.10 4.01 -1.75
N TYR A 123 -18.32 3.64 -2.20
CA TYR A 123 -19.21 4.54 -2.93
C TYR A 123 -19.51 5.82 -2.12
N ARG A 124 -19.79 5.69 -0.81
CA ARG A 124 -20.00 6.85 0.06
C ARG A 124 -18.78 7.77 0.13
N VAL A 125 -17.57 7.22 0.16
CA VAL A 125 -16.35 8.02 0.14
C VAL A 125 -16.19 8.74 -1.21
N MET A 126 -16.48 8.08 -2.33
CA MET A 126 -16.48 8.71 -3.66
C MET A 126 -17.47 9.88 -3.72
N ARG A 127 -18.69 9.69 -3.18
CA ARG A 127 -19.70 10.75 -3.09
C ARG A 127 -19.24 11.95 -2.27
N ILE A 128 -18.69 11.71 -1.08
CA ILE A 128 -18.20 12.79 -0.20
C ILE A 128 -17.03 13.53 -0.83
N SER A 129 -16.25 12.85 -1.67
CA SER A 129 -15.08 13.40 -2.34
C SER A 129 -15.41 14.02 -3.71
N ASP A 130 -16.69 14.12 -4.09
CA ASP A 130 -17.17 14.68 -5.36
C ASP A 130 -16.72 13.91 -6.63
N LEU A 131 -16.38 12.63 -6.48
CA LEU A 131 -15.89 11.79 -7.59
C LEU A 131 -16.99 11.21 -8.47
N LEU A 132 -18.27 11.35 -8.09
CA LEU A 132 -19.39 10.78 -8.85
C LEU A 132 -19.64 11.53 -10.16
N ASP A 133 -19.37 12.84 -10.16
CA ASP A 133 -19.61 13.75 -11.29
C ASP A 133 -18.32 14.10 -12.04
N GLU A 134 -17.21 13.44 -11.70
CA GLU A 134 -15.91 13.69 -12.32
C GLU A 134 -15.89 13.20 -13.77
N GLU A 135 -15.40 14.07 -14.66
CA GLU A 135 -15.34 13.75 -16.09
C GLU A 135 -14.49 12.49 -16.36
N GLY A 136 -15.03 11.60 -17.19
CA GLY A 136 -14.38 10.35 -17.55
C GLY A 136 -14.54 9.23 -16.50
N LEU A 137 -15.31 9.43 -15.43
CA LEU A 137 -15.67 8.39 -14.46
C LEU A 137 -17.17 8.08 -14.50
N VAL A 138 -17.51 6.79 -14.39
CA VAL A 138 -18.88 6.33 -14.11
C VAL A 138 -18.84 5.42 -12.90
N VAL A 139 -19.34 5.90 -11.77
CA VAL A 139 -19.25 5.18 -10.49
C VAL A 139 -20.58 4.52 -10.16
N THR A 140 -20.57 3.20 -9.94
CA THR A 140 -21.76 2.42 -9.56
C THR A 140 -21.61 1.80 -8.17
N ASP A 141 -22.72 1.82 -7.41
CA ASP A 141 -22.85 1.08 -6.15
C ASP A 141 -23.28 -0.36 -6.46
N ALA A 142 -22.44 -1.33 -6.11
CA ALA A 142 -22.71 -2.74 -6.37
C ALA A 142 -23.94 -3.29 -5.61
N ALA A 143 -24.44 -2.58 -4.59
CA ALA A 143 -25.70 -2.94 -3.94
C ALA A 143 -26.93 -2.61 -4.80
N VAL A 144 -26.86 -1.56 -5.62
CA VAL A 144 -27.99 -1.11 -6.46
C VAL A 144 -28.18 -2.02 -7.67
N GLU A 145 -27.10 -2.56 -8.21
CA GLU A 145 -27.15 -3.48 -9.37
C GLU A 145 -27.89 -4.79 -9.10
N ARG A 146 -28.04 -5.22 -7.82
CA ARG A 146 -28.69 -6.48 -7.46
C ARG A 146 -30.21 -6.37 -7.25
N GLY A 147 -30.77 -5.16 -7.29
CA GLY A 147 -32.18 -4.90 -7.00
C GLY A 147 -33.07 -4.69 -8.23
N GLY A 148 -32.56 -4.95 -9.43
CA GLY A 148 -33.23 -4.68 -10.71
C GLY A 148 -33.75 -5.91 -11.47
N GLU A 149 -33.83 -7.09 -10.83
CA GLU A 149 -34.48 -8.29 -11.37
C GLU A 149 -35.84 -8.55 -10.73
#